data_AF-A0A9Q1B3I6-F1
#
_entry.id   AF-A0A9Q1B3I6-F1
#
_cell.length_a   1.000
_cell.length_b   1.000
_cell.length_c   1.000
_cell.angle_alpha   90.00
_cell.angle_beta   90.00
_cell.angle_gamma   90.00
#
_symmetry.space_group_name_H-M   'P 1'
#
loop_
_entity.id
_entity.type
_entity.pdbx_description
1 polymer ?
#
loop_
_entity_poly.entity_id
_entity_poly.type
_entity_poly.pdbx_seq_one_letter_code
_entity_poly.pdbx_strand_id
1 'polypeptide(L)'
;MALDAVKELLSFDCGSLVAYQLDKNSQLDSISFQTLLMRDVFLNHPEVVLIHRTHNTWGKALYMFMVDKPFLRMEGEMARVIHFAVPAKESAEGLARMYRTFKAFNPEWKQIKTFLVDPRFRLLPTLEAAFPSAEVTLSVFHICKHLQHKIHQVALEFHTERLILSALRNAMCAPSEGNLRKMHLILTNFVKPNLLPQPHKDCLLSEKIWSFHRWRTWKECSQYFKDLEMATHSLSQGFCARASLETCMTSIARHYQRSVSKGSPSSPVPLLSQKSSSFHNMIVLSSSPSGARRPLLPQDPLPAALPATLEPREEVAKEATREQEAEVTTQEAERLICQSLADLCTEPAARLCLNELAVVQRSVHLMGTNEHTVHIQLLEDTQTVRLRGPSSCTCYFSQMFQLPCRHLLAVLNSEGKDVEPERIPVQWHKGGGPSPPGQASTDGLLEVLRSSWDELLDKYLAVSFLTAEISRLLCQCSQEEFDRRYSTLRELADSWIGPYVQLKL
;
A
#
# COMPACT_ATOMS: atom_id res chain seq x y z
N MET A 1 -29.50 -18.92 0.45
CA MET A 1 -28.34 -18.77 1.37
C MET A 1 -27.18 -19.65 0.89
N ALA A 2 -26.82 -20.75 1.58
CA ALA A 2 -25.61 -21.52 1.31
C ALA A 2 -25.42 -21.97 -0.15
N LEU A 3 -26.44 -22.59 -0.75
CA LEU A 3 -26.39 -23.03 -2.15
C LEU A 3 -26.26 -21.87 -3.14
N ASP A 4 -26.76 -20.69 -2.81
CA ASP A 4 -26.74 -19.52 -3.70
C ASP A 4 -25.39 -18.80 -3.63
N ALA A 5 -24.77 -18.77 -2.44
CA ALA A 5 -23.37 -18.38 -2.31
C ALA A 5 -22.42 -19.35 -3.03
N VAL A 6 -22.71 -20.67 -3.03
CA VAL A 6 -21.95 -21.65 -3.83
C VAL A 6 -22.14 -21.43 -5.33
N LYS A 7 -23.37 -21.17 -5.81
CA LYS A 7 -23.62 -20.79 -7.22
C LYS A 7 -22.87 -19.51 -7.60
N GLU A 8 -22.91 -18.49 -6.74
CA GLU A 8 -22.19 -17.24 -6.96
C GLU A 8 -20.69 -17.50 -7.07
N LEU A 9 -20.10 -18.25 -6.12
CA LEU A 9 -18.69 -18.64 -6.13
C LEU A 9 -18.28 -19.45 -7.37
N LEU A 10 -19.17 -20.27 -7.92
CA LEU A 10 -18.95 -20.98 -9.19
C LEU A 10 -19.15 -20.10 -10.44
N SER A 11 -19.74 -18.91 -10.31
CA SER A 11 -20.01 -17.99 -11.41
C SER A 11 -18.93 -16.92 -11.64
N PHE A 12 -17.90 -16.84 -10.79
CA PHE A 12 -16.82 -15.84 -10.93
C PHE A 12 -15.96 -16.04 -12.17
N ASP A 13 -15.65 -17.29 -12.54
CA ASP A 13 -14.98 -17.63 -13.80
C ASP A 13 -15.32 -19.06 -14.28
N CYS A 14 -15.12 -19.29 -15.58
CA CYS A 14 -15.29 -20.59 -16.23
C CYS A 14 -14.13 -21.55 -15.88
N GLY A 15 -14.03 -21.92 -14.60
CA GLY A 15 -12.97 -22.80 -14.08
C GLY A 15 -12.90 -22.88 -12.55
N SER A 16 -13.67 -22.03 -11.85
CA SER A 16 -13.79 -21.99 -10.40
C SER A 16 -14.20 -23.34 -9.80
N LEU A 17 -13.50 -23.72 -8.73
CA LEU A 17 -13.76 -24.93 -7.95
C LEU A 17 -14.25 -24.53 -6.56
N VAL A 18 -15.40 -25.08 -6.16
CA VAL A 18 -15.98 -24.93 -4.82
C VAL A 18 -16.27 -26.31 -4.25
N ALA A 19 -15.84 -26.55 -3.01
CA ALA A 19 -16.15 -27.76 -2.26
C ALA A 19 -16.53 -27.36 -0.84
N TYR A 20 -17.68 -27.83 -0.35
CA TYR A 20 -18.29 -27.33 0.89
C TYR A 20 -18.95 -28.46 1.67
N GLN A 21 -19.22 -28.21 2.95
CA GLN A 21 -20.04 -29.05 3.82
C GLN A 21 -21.06 -28.18 4.53
N LEU A 22 -22.31 -28.65 4.61
CA LEU A 22 -23.37 -27.97 5.34
C LEU A 22 -23.46 -28.50 6.79
N ASP A 23 -23.89 -27.65 7.70
CA ASP A 23 -24.24 -28.03 9.06
C ASP A 23 -25.65 -28.66 9.13
N LYS A 24 -26.10 -29.00 10.35
CA LYS A 24 -27.45 -29.55 10.58
C LYS A 24 -28.60 -28.58 10.23
N ASN A 25 -28.29 -27.29 10.06
CA ASN A 25 -29.22 -26.20 9.78
C ASN A 25 -29.13 -25.74 8.30
N SER A 26 -28.45 -26.51 7.44
CA SER A 26 -28.20 -26.20 6.03
C SER A 26 -27.41 -24.91 5.75
N GLN A 27 -26.62 -24.43 6.73
CA GLN A 27 -25.66 -23.32 6.56
C GLN A 27 -24.27 -23.87 6.21
N LEU A 28 -23.37 -23.06 5.63
CA LEU A 28 -22.00 -23.47 5.39
C LEU A 28 -21.25 -23.72 6.71
N ASP A 29 -20.85 -24.97 6.97
CA ASP A 29 -19.94 -25.31 8.06
C ASP A 29 -18.48 -25.20 7.60
N SER A 30 -18.19 -25.67 6.38
CA SER A 30 -16.86 -25.54 5.76
C SER A 30 -16.94 -25.29 4.27
N ILE A 31 -15.92 -24.64 3.73
CA ILE A 31 -15.81 -24.33 2.30
C ILE A 31 -14.35 -24.13 1.87
N SER A 32 -14.00 -24.68 0.73
CA SER A 32 -12.80 -24.38 -0.06
C SER A 32 -13.22 -23.77 -1.39
N PHE A 33 -12.53 -22.72 -1.82
CA PHE A 33 -12.78 -21.99 -3.05
C PHE A 33 -11.46 -21.66 -3.76
N GLN A 34 -11.44 -21.85 -5.08
CA GLN A 34 -10.30 -21.54 -5.92
C GLN A 34 -10.75 -21.17 -7.34
N THR A 35 -10.35 -20.00 -7.84
CA THR A 35 -10.62 -19.55 -9.22
C THR A 35 -9.72 -20.27 -10.24
N LEU A 36 -9.96 -20.06 -11.54
CA LEU A 36 -9.04 -20.54 -12.58
C LEU A 36 -7.67 -19.88 -12.42
N LEU A 37 -7.60 -18.56 -12.26
CA LEU A 37 -6.33 -17.84 -12.06
C LEU A 37 -5.56 -18.34 -10.84
N MET A 38 -6.23 -18.61 -9.71
CA MET A 38 -5.59 -19.19 -8.53
C MET A 38 -4.96 -20.57 -8.80
N ARG A 39 -5.54 -21.36 -9.72
CA ARG A 39 -4.97 -22.65 -10.14
C ARG A 39 -3.78 -22.42 -11.08
N ASP A 40 -3.89 -21.50 -12.03
CA ASP A 40 -2.80 -21.20 -12.97
C ASP A 40 -1.56 -20.63 -12.27
N VAL A 41 -1.75 -19.75 -11.27
CA VAL A 41 -0.66 -19.23 -10.42
C VAL A 41 0.00 -20.36 -9.62
N PHE A 42 -0.76 -21.31 -9.08
CA PHE A 42 -0.18 -22.48 -8.41
C PHE A 42 0.56 -23.40 -9.38
N LEU A 43 -0.01 -23.71 -10.56
CA LEU A 43 0.59 -24.60 -11.56
C LEU A 43 1.94 -24.08 -12.07
N ASN A 44 2.10 -22.76 -12.19
CA ASN A 44 3.36 -22.13 -12.60
C ASN A 44 4.38 -22.01 -11.44
N HIS A 45 3.92 -21.91 -10.18
CA HIS A 45 4.75 -21.60 -9.02
C HIS A 45 4.48 -22.48 -7.78
N PRO A 46 4.45 -23.82 -7.89
CA PRO A 46 4.00 -24.70 -6.81
C PRO A 46 5.02 -24.86 -5.67
N GLU A 47 6.26 -24.41 -5.82
CA GLU A 47 7.38 -24.90 -5.00
C GLU A 47 7.37 -24.42 -3.55
N VAL A 48 6.88 -23.20 -3.27
CA VAL A 48 6.88 -22.59 -1.93
C VAL A 48 5.54 -21.91 -1.66
N VAL A 49 4.84 -22.39 -0.63
CA VAL A 49 3.47 -21.98 -0.30
C VAL A 49 3.40 -21.34 1.10
N LEU A 50 3.08 -20.05 1.13
CA LEU A 50 2.78 -19.29 2.34
C LEU A 50 1.33 -19.55 2.77
N ILE A 51 1.12 -20.00 4.01
CA ILE A 51 -0.22 -20.13 4.61
C ILE A 51 -0.43 -19.01 5.62
N HIS A 52 -1.32 -18.07 5.29
CA HIS A 52 -1.84 -17.10 6.28
C HIS A 52 -3.15 -17.60 6.87
N ARG A 53 -3.38 -17.31 8.15
CA ARG A 53 -4.52 -17.78 8.93
C ARG A 53 -5.07 -16.64 9.78
N THR A 54 -6.37 -16.34 9.65
CA THR A 54 -7.06 -15.27 10.38
C THR A 54 -8.36 -15.78 10.99
N HIS A 55 -8.82 -15.16 12.08
CA HIS A 55 -9.97 -15.62 12.88
C HIS A 55 -11.02 -14.54 13.02
N ASN A 56 -12.29 -14.92 12.91
CA ASN A 56 -13.41 -14.02 13.17
C ASN A 56 -13.96 -14.14 14.59
N THR A 57 -14.85 -13.20 14.95
CA THR A 57 -15.41 -13.05 16.31
C THR A 57 -16.30 -14.21 16.76
N TRP A 58 -16.68 -15.11 15.85
CA TRP A 58 -17.52 -16.28 16.09
C TRP A 58 -16.74 -17.61 15.94
N GLY A 59 -15.41 -17.55 15.92
CA GLY A 59 -14.53 -18.72 16.11
C GLY A 59 -14.26 -19.56 14.85
N LYS A 60 -14.67 -19.11 13.66
CA LYS A 60 -14.21 -19.69 12.39
C LYS A 60 -12.84 -19.12 12.01
N ALA A 61 -12.09 -19.88 11.23
CA ALA A 61 -10.75 -19.51 10.75
C ALA A 61 -10.70 -19.53 9.22
N LEU A 62 -10.17 -18.46 8.62
CA LEU A 62 -9.89 -18.39 7.19
C LEU A 62 -8.41 -18.70 6.95
N TYR A 63 -8.16 -19.72 6.15
CA TYR A 63 -6.86 -20.11 5.63
C TYR A 63 -6.72 -19.56 4.21
N MET A 64 -5.62 -18.85 3.97
CA MET A 64 -5.29 -18.20 2.71
C MET A 64 -3.93 -18.72 2.27
N PHE A 65 -3.90 -19.51 1.20
CA PHE A 65 -2.68 -20.06 0.63
C PHE A 65 -2.19 -19.11 -0.46
N MET A 66 -0.89 -18.81 -0.45
CA MET A 66 -0.22 -17.87 -1.37
C MET A 66 1.11 -18.44 -1.86
N VAL A 67 1.58 -18.02 -3.03
CA VAL A 67 2.91 -18.38 -3.55
C VAL A 67 3.99 -17.39 -3.12
N ASP A 68 5.10 -17.90 -2.60
CA ASP A 68 6.20 -17.09 -2.06
C ASP A 68 7.58 -17.75 -2.33
N LYS A 69 7.84 -18.09 -3.60
CA LYS A 69 9.13 -18.65 -4.01
C LYS A 69 10.19 -17.58 -4.28
N PRO A 70 11.49 -17.91 -4.17
CA PRO A 70 12.57 -17.01 -4.57
C PRO A 70 12.42 -16.48 -6.00
N PHE A 71 12.79 -15.21 -6.19
CA PHE A 71 12.68 -14.46 -7.46
C PHE A 71 11.26 -14.25 -8.00
N LEU A 72 10.21 -14.58 -7.23
CA LEU A 72 8.82 -14.42 -7.65
C LEU A 72 8.37 -12.96 -7.67
N ARG A 73 8.45 -12.35 -8.86
CA ARG A 73 7.87 -11.04 -9.18
C ARG A 73 6.40 -11.19 -9.59
N MET A 74 5.53 -10.95 -8.62
CA MET A 74 4.10 -10.70 -8.82
C MET A 74 3.76 -9.43 -8.06
N GLU A 75 3.02 -8.53 -8.70
CA GLU A 75 2.64 -7.22 -8.21
C GLU A 75 1.11 -7.15 -8.05
N GLY A 76 0.64 -6.42 -7.03
CA GLY A 76 -0.77 -6.35 -6.67
C GLY A 76 -1.17 -7.37 -5.59
N GLU A 77 -1.93 -6.86 -4.61
CA GLU A 77 -2.37 -7.53 -3.37
C GLU A 77 -2.74 -9.02 -3.54
N MET A 78 -3.60 -9.30 -4.51
CA MET A 78 -4.25 -10.61 -4.66
C MET A 78 -3.54 -11.55 -5.63
N ALA A 79 -2.54 -11.06 -6.38
CA ALA A 79 -1.90 -11.81 -7.45
C ALA A 79 -1.23 -13.11 -6.96
N ARG A 80 -0.81 -13.15 -5.69
CA ARG A 80 -0.12 -14.30 -5.07
C ARG A 80 -1.07 -15.35 -4.48
N VAL A 81 -2.37 -15.08 -4.34
CA VAL A 81 -3.30 -16.01 -3.69
C VAL A 81 -3.62 -17.18 -4.62
N ILE A 82 -3.59 -18.40 -4.06
CA ILE A 82 -3.83 -19.65 -4.77
C ILE A 82 -4.94 -20.53 -4.18
N HIS A 83 -5.42 -20.29 -2.96
CA HIS A 83 -6.58 -21.03 -2.41
C HIS A 83 -7.16 -20.33 -1.19
N PHE A 84 -8.49 -20.31 -1.07
CA PHE A 84 -9.20 -19.94 0.14
C PHE A 84 -9.88 -21.14 0.77
N ALA A 85 -9.74 -21.31 2.08
CA ALA A 85 -10.45 -22.36 2.82
C ALA A 85 -10.88 -21.93 4.23
N VAL A 86 -12.06 -22.38 4.64
CA VAL A 86 -12.58 -22.28 6.01
C VAL A 86 -12.94 -23.70 6.46
N PRO A 87 -12.15 -24.34 7.34
CA PRO A 87 -12.46 -25.67 7.85
C PRO A 87 -13.63 -25.62 8.85
N ALA A 88 -14.39 -26.72 8.95
CA ALA A 88 -15.51 -26.87 9.87
C ALA A 88 -15.11 -26.55 11.31
N LYS A 89 -13.98 -27.13 11.74
CA LYS A 89 -13.31 -26.90 13.01
C LYS A 89 -11.80 -27.01 12.79
N GLU A 90 -11.00 -26.32 13.60
CA GLU A 90 -9.54 -26.49 13.64
C GLU A 90 -9.15 -27.76 14.43
N SER A 91 -9.69 -28.92 14.01
CA SER A 91 -9.30 -30.24 14.49
C SER A 91 -8.40 -30.96 13.48
N ALA A 92 -7.74 -32.05 13.89
CA ALA A 92 -6.89 -32.84 13.00
C ALA A 92 -7.65 -33.36 11.78
N GLU A 93 -8.89 -33.87 11.94
CA GLU A 93 -9.69 -34.32 10.81
C GLU A 93 -10.24 -33.15 9.99
N GLY A 94 -10.50 -32.00 10.61
CA GLY A 94 -10.93 -30.77 9.94
C GLY A 94 -9.88 -30.23 8.98
N LEU A 95 -8.64 -30.07 9.46
CA LEU A 95 -7.52 -29.64 8.61
C LEU A 95 -7.11 -30.73 7.62
N ALA A 96 -7.10 -32.01 8.02
CA ALA A 96 -6.84 -33.11 7.08
C ALA A 96 -7.91 -33.22 5.98
N ARG A 97 -9.17 -32.80 6.21
CA ARG A 97 -10.18 -32.65 5.14
C ARG A 97 -9.81 -31.46 4.22
N MET A 98 -9.52 -30.29 4.79
CA MET A 98 -9.10 -29.11 4.04
C MET A 98 -7.89 -29.36 3.13
N TYR A 99 -6.83 -30.01 3.64
CA TYR A 99 -5.65 -30.34 2.85
C TYR A 99 -5.95 -31.37 1.74
N ARG A 100 -6.86 -32.33 1.97
CA ARG A 100 -7.32 -33.24 0.92
C ARG A 100 -8.07 -32.50 -0.19
N THR A 101 -8.92 -31.52 0.15
CA THR A 101 -9.60 -30.68 -0.83
C THR A 101 -8.62 -29.84 -1.65
N PHE A 102 -7.65 -29.19 -1.00
CA PHE A 102 -6.58 -28.44 -1.68
C PHE A 102 -5.83 -29.33 -2.69
N LYS A 103 -5.46 -30.56 -2.30
CA LYS A 103 -4.81 -31.54 -3.19
C LYS A 103 -5.70 -31.99 -4.35
N ALA A 104 -7.01 -32.12 -4.14
CA ALA A 104 -7.95 -32.49 -5.19
C ALA A 104 -8.13 -31.38 -6.24
N PHE A 105 -8.02 -30.10 -5.84
CA PHE A 105 -8.07 -28.96 -6.75
C PHE A 105 -6.74 -28.75 -7.51
N ASN A 106 -5.62 -29.21 -6.93
CA ASN A 106 -4.26 -28.94 -7.38
C ASN A 106 -3.44 -30.23 -7.53
N PRO A 107 -3.53 -30.97 -8.65
CA PRO A 107 -2.82 -32.24 -8.86
C PRO A 107 -1.30 -32.16 -8.62
N GLU A 108 -0.69 -31.02 -8.95
CA GLU A 108 0.74 -30.72 -8.79
C GLU A 108 1.17 -30.44 -7.35
N TRP A 109 0.32 -30.70 -6.34
CA TRP A 109 0.66 -30.55 -4.92
C TRP A 109 1.94 -31.28 -4.49
N LYS A 110 2.37 -32.30 -5.24
CA LYS A 110 3.63 -33.04 -5.01
C LYS A 110 4.88 -32.21 -5.30
N GLN A 111 4.77 -31.10 -6.04
CA GLN A 111 5.87 -30.20 -6.34
C GLN A 111 6.16 -29.19 -5.21
N ILE A 112 5.30 -29.11 -4.18
CA ILE A 112 5.52 -28.25 -3.01
C ILE A 112 6.72 -28.79 -2.22
N LYS A 113 7.75 -27.95 -2.08
CA LYS A 113 8.99 -28.25 -1.35
C LYS A 113 9.00 -27.62 0.04
N THR A 114 8.30 -26.50 0.22
CA THR A 114 8.29 -25.74 1.48
C THR A 114 6.94 -25.07 1.74
N PHE A 115 6.43 -25.19 2.96
CA PHE A 115 5.39 -24.35 3.51
C PHE A 115 5.97 -23.27 4.42
N LEU A 116 5.55 -22.03 4.24
CA LEU A 116 5.84 -20.92 5.14
C LEU A 116 4.63 -20.67 6.03
N VAL A 117 4.78 -20.73 7.35
CA VAL A 117 3.67 -20.63 8.32
C VAL A 117 3.90 -19.58 9.42
N ASP A 118 2.85 -19.28 10.17
CA ASP A 118 2.88 -18.31 11.28
C ASP A 118 3.47 -18.92 12.58
N PRO A 119 4.14 -18.13 13.46
CA PRO A 119 4.71 -18.63 14.73
C PRO A 119 3.72 -19.24 15.75
N ARG A 120 2.41 -19.22 15.47
CA ARG A 120 1.33 -19.82 16.28
C ARG A 120 0.44 -20.74 15.43
N PHE A 121 0.97 -21.27 14.33
CA PHE A 121 0.28 -22.20 13.45
C PHE A 121 -0.15 -23.44 14.23
N ARG A 122 -1.43 -23.80 14.18
CA ARG A 122 -1.97 -24.94 14.93
C ARG A 122 -1.84 -26.24 14.15
N LEU A 123 -1.70 -27.34 14.89
CA LEU A 123 -1.74 -28.70 14.37
C LEU A 123 -0.73 -28.95 13.23
N LEU A 124 0.48 -28.39 13.37
CA LEU A 124 1.58 -28.53 12.41
C LEU A 124 1.85 -30.01 11.99
N PRO A 125 1.79 -31.03 12.88
CA PRO A 125 1.89 -32.44 12.47
C PRO A 125 0.80 -32.92 11.51
N THR A 126 -0.35 -32.23 11.42
CA THR A 126 -1.41 -32.53 10.43
C THR A 126 -1.05 -31.98 9.05
N LEU A 127 -0.28 -30.88 8.98
CA LEU A 127 0.29 -30.36 7.73
C LEU A 127 1.43 -31.26 7.25
N GLU A 128 2.35 -31.65 8.14
CA GLU A 128 3.45 -32.58 7.83
C GLU A 128 2.93 -33.94 7.37
N ALA A 129 1.99 -34.56 8.11
CA ALA A 129 1.37 -35.83 7.70
C ALA A 129 0.56 -35.71 6.40
N ALA A 130 0.04 -34.52 6.08
CA ALA A 130 -0.60 -34.27 4.79
C ALA A 130 0.42 -34.09 3.66
N PHE A 131 1.58 -33.49 3.90
CA PHE A 131 2.60 -33.19 2.88
C PHE A 131 4.01 -33.64 3.30
N PRO A 132 4.25 -34.96 3.45
CA PRO A 132 5.49 -35.50 4.05
C PRO A 132 6.76 -35.30 3.21
N SER A 133 6.64 -34.72 2.01
CA SER A 133 7.76 -34.36 1.13
C SER A 133 8.06 -32.85 1.13
N ALA A 134 7.25 -32.05 1.84
CA ALA A 134 7.43 -30.61 1.96
C ALA A 134 7.93 -30.26 3.36
N GLU A 135 8.94 -29.39 3.45
CA GLU A 135 9.39 -28.85 4.72
C GLU A 135 8.40 -27.80 5.25
N VAL A 136 8.28 -27.65 6.58
CA VAL A 136 7.55 -26.53 7.20
C VAL A 136 8.55 -25.61 7.90
N THR A 137 8.53 -24.31 7.57
CA THR A 137 9.37 -23.27 8.19
C THR A 137 8.55 -22.00 8.44
N LEU A 138 9.10 -21.06 9.22
CA LEU A 138 8.41 -19.80 9.51
C LEU A 138 8.51 -18.81 8.35
N SER A 139 7.42 -18.09 8.10
CA SER A 139 7.46 -16.93 7.21
C SER A 139 8.12 -15.72 7.89
N VAL A 140 9.07 -15.09 7.19
CA VAL A 140 9.61 -13.76 7.53
C VAL A 140 8.49 -12.72 7.66
N PHE A 141 7.44 -12.79 6.84
CA PHE A 141 6.29 -11.88 6.96
C PHE A 141 5.59 -12.03 8.33
N HIS A 142 5.26 -13.26 8.74
CA HIS A 142 4.58 -13.51 10.01
C HIS A 142 5.45 -13.22 11.23
N ILE A 143 6.76 -13.50 11.15
CA ILE A 143 7.72 -13.11 12.21
C ILE A 143 7.69 -11.60 12.42
N CYS A 144 7.89 -10.83 11.35
CA CYS A 144 8.01 -9.38 11.48
C CYS A 144 6.68 -8.71 11.82
N LYS A 145 5.54 -9.19 11.30
CA LYS A 145 4.20 -8.75 11.73
C LYS A 145 3.95 -9.05 13.21
N HIS A 146 4.45 -10.19 13.73
CA HIS A 146 4.37 -10.50 15.16
C HIS A 146 5.26 -9.57 16.00
N LEU A 147 6.49 -9.30 15.56
CA LEU A 147 7.42 -8.37 16.23
C LEU A 147 6.88 -6.93 16.24
N GLN A 148 6.37 -6.44 15.12
CA GLN A 148 5.70 -5.14 15.00
C GLN A 148 4.53 -5.04 15.98
N HIS A 149 3.60 -6.02 15.98
CA HIS A 149 2.50 -6.06 16.93
C HIS A 149 2.99 -6.11 18.39
N LYS A 150 4.10 -6.80 18.67
CA LYS A 150 4.69 -6.85 20.01
C LYS A 150 5.30 -5.53 20.47
N ILE A 151 5.92 -4.77 19.58
CA ILE A 151 6.47 -3.43 19.89
C ILE A 151 5.35 -2.49 20.34
N HIS A 152 4.27 -2.37 19.56
CA HIS A 152 3.09 -1.57 19.93
C HIS A 152 2.44 -2.05 21.24
N GLN A 153 2.43 -3.36 21.52
CA GLN A 153 1.92 -3.92 22.79
C GLN A 153 2.74 -3.56 24.05
N VAL A 154 3.98 -3.07 23.91
CA VAL A 154 4.82 -2.70 25.06
C VAL A 154 4.54 -1.27 25.53
N ALA A 155 3.79 -0.46 24.75
CA ALA A 155 3.44 0.93 25.09
C ALA A 155 4.67 1.79 25.43
N LEU A 156 5.65 1.77 24.52
CA LEU A 156 6.88 2.55 24.62
C LEU A 156 6.63 4.04 24.34
N GLU A 157 7.58 4.89 24.71
CA GLU A 157 7.62 6.28 24.25
C GLU A 157 7.68 6.35 22.73
N PHE A 158 6.90 7.26 22.12
CA PHE A 158 6.73 7.39 20.66
C PHE A 158 8.06 7.44 19.86
N HIS A 159 9.08 8.12 20.39
CA HIS A 159 10.40 8.18 19.74
C HIS A 159 11.08 6.81 19.75
N THR A 160 11.13 6.14 20.92
CA THR A 160 11.71 4.81 21.10
C THR A 160 10.96 3.75 20.28
N GLU A 161 9.63 3.81 20.23
CA GLU A 161 8.80 2.97 19.37
C GLU A 161 9.17 3.14 17.88
N ARG A 162 9.22 4.39 17.39
CA ARG A 162 9.61 4.69 16.00
C ARG A 162 11.02 4.20 15.67
N LEU A 163 11.99 4.36 16.58
CA LEU A 163 13.35 3.86 16.37
C LEU A 163 13.40 2.34 16.24
N ILE A 164 12.68 1.59 17.10
CA ILE A 164 12.66 0.13 17.06
C ILE A 164 11.90 -0.38 15.83
N LEU A 165 10.82 0.29 15.42
CA LEU A 165 10.11 -0.03 14.16
C LEU A 165 10.98 0.28 12.92
N SER A 166 11.79 1.34 12.95
CA SER A 166 12.76 1.65 11.90
C SER A 166 13.88 0.59 11.85
N ALA A 167 14.42 0.19 13.00
CA ALA A 167 15.41 -0.90 13.09
C ALA A 167 14.83 -2.24 12.57
N LEU A 168 13.56 -2.54 12.86
CA LEU A 168 12.87 -3.71 12.31
C LEU A 168 12.74 -3.61 10.79
N ARG A 169 12.37 -2.44 10.24
CA ARG A 169 12.33 -2.19 8.79
C ARG A 169 13.68 -2.37 8.13
N ASN A 170 14.75 -1.90 8.75
CA ASN A 170 16.11 -2.06 8.24
C ASN A 170 16.55 -3.53 8.26
N ALA A 171 16.21 -4.29 9.31
CA ALA A 171 16.47 -5.72 9.38
C ALA A 171 15.61 -6.55 8.39
N MET A 172 14.38 -6.12 8.09
CA MET A 172 13.52 -6.73 7.07
C MET A 172 14.07 -6.50 5.66
N CYS A 173 14.26 -5.24 5.28
CA CYS A 173 14.56 -4.88 3.89
C CYS A 173 16.05 -4.92 3.53
N ALA A 174 16.95 -5.05 4.53
CA ALA A 174 18.36 -5.38 4.36
C ALA A 174 18.79 -6.47 5.36
N PRO A 175 18.39 -7.75 5.16
CA PRO A 175 18.55 -8.85 6.11
C PRO A 175 19.98 -9.44 6.11
N SER A 176 20.98 -8.58 6.35
CA SER A 176 22.34 -9.00 6.64
C SER A 176 22.43 -9.59 8.05
N GLU A 177 23.39 -10.49 8.27
CA GLU A 177 23.63 -11.09 9.59
C GLU A 177 23.85 -10.02 10.67
N GLY A 178 24.59 -8.95 10.33
CA GLY A 178 24.81 -7.81 11.23
C GLY A 178 23.53 -7.06 11.60
N ASN A 179 22.62 -6.82 10.65
CA ASN A 179 21.35 -6.14 10.93
C ASN A 179 20.40 -7.03 11.74
N LEU A 180 20.36 -8.33 11.43
CA LEU A 180 19.56 -9.31 12.15
C LEU A 180 20.05 -9.51 13.60
N ARG A 181 21.36 -9.62 13.82
CA ARG A 181 21.99 -9.64 15.15
C ARG A 181 21.72 -8.35 15.93
N LYS A 182 21.84 -7.18 15.29
CA LYS A 182 21.48 -5.87 15.89
C LYS A 182 20.02 -5.85 16.35
N MET A 183 19.08 -6.31 15.50
CA MET A 183 17.66 -6.33 15.85
C MET A 183 17.34 -7.34 16.97
N HIS A 184 17.97 -8.51 16.97
CA HIS A 184 17.86 -9.48 18.06
C HIS A 184 18.37 -8.91 19.39
N LEU A 185 19.51 -8.20 19.39
CA LEU A 185 20.04 -7.54 20.59
C LEU A 185 19.09 -6.44 21.11
N ILE A 186 18.55 -5.60 20.21
CA ILE A 186 17.52 -4.60 20.55
C ILE A 186 16.32 -5.28 21.23
N LEU A 187 15.73 -6.29 20.60
CA LEU A 187 14.55 -6.97 21.16
C LEU A 187 14.84 -7.67 22.50
N THR A 188 16.02 -8.28 22.65
CA THR A 188 16.38 -8.99 23.89
C THR A 188 16.63 -8.04 25.06
N ASN A 189 17.11 -6.81 24.78
CA ASN A 189 17.37 -5.79 25.79
C ASN A 189 16.10 -4.97 26.15
N PHE A 190 15.25 -4.65 25.16
CA PHE A 190 14.07 -3.79 25.36
C PHE A 190 12.76 -4.55 25.62
N VAL A 191 12.62 -5.80 25.18
CA VAL A 191 11.40 -6.61 25.38
C VAL A 191 11.63 -7.65 26.47
N LYS A 192 10.86 -7.56 27.57
CA LYS A 192 10.94 -8.52 28.69
C LYS A 192 10.87 -9.97 28.17
N PRO A 193 11.71 -10.91 28.65
CA PRO A 193 11.83 -12.27 28.08
C PRO A 193 10.51 -13.05 27.94
N ASN A 194 9.50 -12.72 28.76
CA ASN A 194 8.19 -13.36 28.79
C ASN A 194 7.23 -12.86 27.69
N LEU A 195 7.60 -11.79 26.96
CA LEU A 195 6.81 -11.19 25.87
C LEU A 195 7.32 -11.59 24.48
N LEU A 196 8.55 -12.09 24.37
CA LEU A 196 9.13 -12.66 23.15
C LEU A 196 8.50 -14.03 22.84
N PRO A 197 8.31 -14.40 21.56
CA PRO A 197 7.68 -15.67 21.19
C PRO A 197 8.56 -16.88 21.55
N GLN A 198 8.10 -17.70 22.49
CA GLN A 198 8.85 -18.86 22.99
C GLN A 198 9.32 -19.90 21.95
N PRO A 199 8.63 -20.18 20.82
CA PRO A 199 9.06 -21.26 19.92
C PRO A 199 10.45 -21.04 19.30
N HIS A 200 10.81 -19.78 19.01
CA HIS A 200 12.07 -19.44 18.33
C HIS A 200 12.57 -18.05 18.77
N LYS A 201 13.25 -17.97 19.93
CA LYS A 201 14.00 -16.76 20.32
C LYS A 201 14.99 -16.32 19.23
N ASP A 202 15.53 -17.31 18.51
CA ASP A 202 16.58 -17.17 17.51
C ASP A 202 16.02 -17.11 16.08
N CYS A 203 14.73 -16.83 15.87
CA CYS A 203 14.14 -16.69 14.53
C CYS A 203 14.79 -15.58 13.68
N LEU A 204 15.34 -14.56 14.32
CA LEU A 204 16.16 -13.54 13.64
C LEU A 204 17.57 -14.04 13.28
N LEU A 205 18.10 -15.04 14.00
CA LEU A 205 19.44 -15.61 13.79
C LEU A 205 19.42 -16.85 12.88
N SER A 206 18.23 -17.31 12.47
CA SER A 206 18.05 -18.51 11.66
C SER A 206 18.25 -18.21 10.17
N GLU A 207 19.45 -18.46 9.67
CA GLU A 207 19.79 -18.34 8.25
C GLU A 207 18.81 -19.07 7.32
N LYS A 208 18.25 -20.20 7.77
CA LYS A 208 17.26 -21.00 7.03
C LYS A 208 15.91 -20.30 6.81
N ILE A 209 15.55 -19.36 7.68
CA ILE A 209 14.35 -18.52 7.54
C ILE A 209 14.66 -17.36 6.58
N TRP A 210 15.82 -16.71 6.76
CA TRP A 210 16.17 -15.50 6.02
C TRP A 210 16.68 -15.76 4.59
N SER A 211 17.16 -16.97 4.28
CA SER A 211 17.54 -17.38 2.92
C SER A 211 16.38 -17.27 1.91
N PHE A 212 15.14 -17.55 2.33
CA PHE A 212 13.94 -17.39 1.51
C PHE A 212 13.55 -15.92 1.27
N HIS A 213 14.22 -14.96 1.92
CA HIS A 213 13.91 -13.53 1.83
C HIS A 213 15.05 -12.67 1.26
N ARG A 214 16.32 -12.96 1.62
CA ARG A 214 17.52 -12.16 1.35
C ARG A 214 17.83 -11.89 -0.13
N TRP A 215 17.24 -12.65 -1.05
CA TRP A 215 17.40 -12.45 -2.50
C TRP A 215 16.70 -11.19 -3.05
N ARG A 216 15.77 -10.60 -2.30
CA ARG A 216 15.02 -9.39 -2.68
C ARG A 216 15.88 -8.14 -2.49
N THR A 217 15.78 -7.19 -3.42
CA THR A 217 16.26 -5.81 -3.19
C THR A 217 15.40 -5.09 -2.15
N TRP A 218 15.90 -3.99 -1.57
CA TRP A 218 15.17 -3.15 -0.62
C TRP A 218 13.76 -2.76 -1.11
N LYS A 219 13.63 -2.39 -2.39
CA LYS A 219 12.35 -2.03 -3.03
C LYS A 219 11.41 -3.26 -3.10
N GLU A 220 11.93 -4.41 -3.52
CA GLU A 220 11.15 -5.65 -3.60
C GLU A 220 10.74 -6.17 -2.22
N CYS A 221 11.57 -6.03 -1.18
CA CYS A 221 11.19 -6.30 0.20
C CYS A 221 10.03 -5.39 0.65
N SER A 222 10.20 -4.07 0.47
CA SER A 222 9.19 -3.10 0.90
C SER A 222 7.85 -3.27 0.18
N GLN A 223 7.87 -3.66 -1.11
CA GLN A 223 6.66 -3.95 -1.87
C GLN A 223 6.02 -5.29 -1.47
N TYR A 224 6.81 -6.36 -1.33
CA TYR A 224 6.34 -7.67 -0.85
C TYR A 224 5.64 -7.59 0.52
N PHE A 225 6.23 -6.85 1.47
CA PHE A 225 5.60 -6.62 2.77
C PHE A 225 4.31 -5.80 2.66
N LYS A 226 4.28 -4.77 1.81
CA LYS A 226 3.09 -3.95 1.56
C LYS A 226 1.95 -4.79 0.96
N ASP A 227 2.21 -5.57 -0.08
CA ASP A 227 1.19 -6.37 -0.75
C ASP A 227 0.59 -7.45 0.18
N LEU A 228 1.43 -8.17 0.94
CA LEU A 228 0.94 -9.12 1.93
C LEU A 228 0.21 -8.44 3.10
N GLU A 229 0.60 -7.25 3.52
CA GLU A 229 -0.12 -6.53 4.57
C GLU A 229 -1.49 -6.09 4.09
N MET A 230 -1.59 -5.44 2.93
CA MET A 230 -2.85 -5.00 2.33
C MET A 230 -3.80 -6.18 2.05
N ALA A 231 -3.28 -7.28 1.48
CA ALA A 231 -4.07 -8.48 1.21
C ALA A 231 -4.56 -9.16 2.51
N THR A 232 -3.68 -9.37 3.49
CA THR A 232 -4.07 -10.04 4.74
C THR A 232 -4.95 -9.17 5.63
N HIS A 233 -4.80 -7.84 5.58
CA HIS A 233 -5.67 -6.89 6.27
C HIS A 233 -7.07 -6.86 5.65
N SER A 234 -7.19 -6.60 4.34
CA SER A 234 -8.50 -6.47 3.67
C SER A 234 -9.33 -7.76 3.76
N LEU A 235 -8.71 -8.92 3.60
CA LEU A 235 -9.39 -10.21 3.74
C LEU A 235 -9.75 -10.54 5.19
N SER A 236 -8.92 -10.16 6.17
CA SER A 236 -9.29 -10.26 7.59
C SER A 236 -10.47 -9.34 7.92
N GLN A 237 -10.48 -8.10 7.42
CA GLN A 237 -11.59 -7.17 7.64
C GLN A 237 -12.92 -7.71 7.06
N GLY A 238 -12.89 -8.26 5.85
CA GLY A 238 -14.06 -8.90 5.23
C GLY A 238 -14.52 -10.18 5.94
N PHE A 239 -13.60 -10.95 6.51
CA PHE A 239 -13.91 -12.19 7.25
C PHE A 239 -14.36 -11.94 8.70
N CYS A 240 -13.89 -10.87 9.34
CA CYS A 240 -14.23 -10.49 10.71
C CYS A 240 -15.54 -9.70 10.84
N ALA A 241 -16.18 -9.34 9.72
CA ALA A 241 -17.50 -8.73 9.70
C ALA A 241 -18.53 -9.59 10.46
N ARG A 242 -19.53 -8.93 11.07
CA ARG A 242 -20.67 -9.61 11.74
C ARG A 242 -21.72 -10.10 10.72
N ALA A 243 -21.28 -10.92 9.77
CA ALA A 243 -22.10 -11.54 8.72
C ALA A 243 -22.02 -13.08 8.82
N SER A 244 -22.77 -13.81 7.98
CA SER A 244 -22.64 -15.27 7.88
C SER A 244 -21.46 -15.66 6.98
N LEU A 245 -21.06 -16.95 7.03
CA LEU A 245 -19.93 -17.46 6.26
C LEU A 245 -20.15 -17.32 4.74
N GLU A 246 -21.39 -17.50 4.27
CA GLU A 246 -21.84 -17.24 2.90
C GLU A 246 -21.48 -15.83 2.44
N THR A 247 -21.85 -14.83 3.25
CA THR A 247 -21.65 -13.41 2.94
C THR A 247 -20.17 -13.03 3.02
N CYS A 248 -19.42 -13.55 4.00
CA CYS A 248 -17.97 -13.34 4.08
C CYS A 248 -17.24 -13.94 2.86
N MET A 249 -17.54 -15.18 2.47
CA MET A 249 -16.84 -15.84 1.35
C MET A 249 -17.18 -15.24 -0.01
N THR A 250 -18.43 -14.87 -0.26
CA THR A 250 -18.81 -14.15 -1.49
C THR A 250 -18.20 -12.74 -1.52
N SER A 251 -18.15 -12.03 -0.39
CA SER A 251 -17.44 -10.74 -0.29
C SER A 251 -15.95 -10.86 -0.60
N ILE A 252 -15.28 -11.89 -0.04
CA ILE A 252 -13.87 -12.22 -0.32
C ILE A 252 -13.63 -12.50 -1.81
N ALA A 253 -14.50 -13.26 -2.46
CA ALA A 253 -14.39 -13.55 -3.89
C ALA A 253 -14.58 -12.30 -4.77
N ARG A 254 -15.57 -11.44 -4.45
CA ARG A 254 -15.77 -10.14 -5.11
C ARG A 254 -14.57 -9.21 -4.93
N HIS A 255 -13.95 -9.19 -3.74
CA HIS A 255 -12.74 -8.40 -3.48
C HIS A 255 -11.55 -8.93 -4.29
N TYR A 256 -11.30 -10.25 -4.24
CA TYR A 256 -10.25 -10.90 -5.04
C TYR A 256 -10.37 -10.55 -6.54
N GLN A 257 -11.55 -10.74 -7.12
CA GLN A 257 -11.80 -10.44 -8.53
C GLN A 257 -11.53 -8.95 -8.85
N ARG A 258 -12.01 -8.02 -8.02
CA ARG A 258 -11.80 -6.58 -8.20
C ARG A 258 -10.33 -6.18 -8.13
N SER A 259 -9.55 -6.70 -7.17
CA SER A 259 -8.12 -6.40 -7.06
C SER A 259 -7.31 -7.02 -8.20
N VAL A 260 -7.70 -8.20 -8.70
CA VAL A 260 -7.08 -8.82 -9.89
C VAL A 260 -7.39 -8.02 -11.15
N SER A 261 -8.66 -7.67 -11.42
CA SER A 261 -9.03 -6.92 -12.62
C SER A 261 -8.39 -5.53 -12.70
N LYS A 262 -8.12 -4.89 -11.55
CA LYS A 262 -7.37 -3.63 -11.48
C LYS A 262 -5.87 -3.78 -11.78
N GLY A 263 -5.31 -4.98 -11.65
CA GLY A 263 -3.88 -5.26 -11.83
C GLY A 263 -3.45 -5.48 -13.28
N SER A 264 -4.37 -5.49 -14.25
CA SER A 264 -4.05 -5.68 -15.66
C SER A 264 -3.96 -4.34 -16.40
N PRO A 265 -2.79 -3.96 -16.94
CA PRO A 265 -2.71 -3.01 -18.04
C PRO A 265 -3.52 -3.54 -19.24
N SER A 266 -4.08 -2.64 -20.04
CA SER A 266 -4.90 -3.02 -21.20
C SER A 266 -4.02 -3.45 -22.39
N SER A 267 -3.89 -4.76 -22.62
CA SER A 267 -3.44 -5.30 -23.91
C SER A 267 -4.00 -6.71 -24.14
N PRO A 268 -4.63 -7.00 -25.29
CA PRO A 268 -5.25 -8.29 -25.56
C PRO A 268 -4.21 -9.33 -26.02
N VAL A 269 -3.67 -10.11 -25.09
CA VAL A 269 -2.90 -11.32 -25.44
C VAL A 269 -3.89 -12.39 -25.94
N PRO A 270 -3.66 -13.05 -27.10
CA PRO A 270 -4.63 -13.98 -27.66
C PRO A 270 -4.91 -15.20 -26.77
N LEU A 271 -6.19 -15.54 -26.61
CA LEU A 271 -6.62 -16.83 -26.07
C LEU A 271 -6.09 -17.96 -26.96
N LEU A 272 -5.09 -18.69 -26.48
CA LEU A 272 -4.53 -19.82 -27.22
C LEU A 272 -5.58 -20.94 -27.33
N SER A 273 -5.85 -21.32 -28.58
CA SER A 273 -6.91 -22.24 -29.00
C SER A 273 -6.99 -23.53 -28.19
N GLN A 274 -8.21 -23.99 -27.98
CA GLN A 274 -8.55 -25.20 -27.24
C GLN A 274 -7.83 -26.45 -27.78
N LYS A 275 -7.40 -27.32 -26.86
CA LYS A 275 -7.57 -28.77 -27.05
C LYS A 275 -8.42 -29.31 -25.91
N SER A 276 -9.65 -29.67 -26.24
CA SER A 276 -10.63 -30.21 -25.31
C SER A 276 -10.23 -31.60 -24.83
N SER A 277 -10.17 -31.78 -23.51
CA SER A 277 -10.31 -33.08 -22.85
C SER A 277 -11.36 -32.93 -21.77
N SER A 278 -12.40 -33.77 -21.82
CA SER A 278 -13.62 -33.57 -21.05
C SER A 278 -13.49 -34.14 -19.63
N PHE A 279 -13.15 -33.27 -18.67
CA PHE A 279 -13.21 -33.61 -17.25
C PHE A 279 -14.55 -33.17 -16.63
N HIS A 280 -15.32 -34.14 -16.15
CA HIS A 280 -16.63 -33.91 -15.51
C HIS A 280 -16.46 -33.27 -14.12
N ASN A 281 -16.58 -31.94 -14.03
CA ASN A 281 -16.47 -31.21 -12.77
C ASN A 281 -17.74 -31.31 -11.90
N MET A 282 -17.89 -32.41 -11.15
CA MET A 282 -18.60 -32.44 -9.87
C MET A 282 -18.04 -33.55 -8.98
N ILE A 283 -17.24 -33.19 -7.96
CA ILE A 283 -16.85 -34.12 -6.89
C ILE A 283 -17.77 -33.91 -5.69
N VAL A 284 -18.93 -34.57 -5.72
CA VAL A 284 -19.82 -34.66 -4.56
C VAL A 284 -19.51 -35.96 -3.82
N LEU A 285 -18.80 -35.87 -2.70
CA LEU A 285 -18.55 -37.00 -1.80
C LEU A 285 -19.78 -37.21 -0.89
N SER A 286 -20.86 -37.75 -1.44
CA SER A 286 -22.07 -38.14 -0.71
C SER A 286 -22.32 -39.66 -0.76
N SER A 287 -22.48 -40.26 0.42
CA SER A 287 -23.01 -41.61 0.56
C SER A 287 -24.51 -41.59 0.24
N SER A 288 -24.93 -42.29 -0.82
CA SER A 288 -26.34 -42.42 -1.21
C SER A 288 -27.08 -43.44 -0.32
N PRO A 289 -28.43 -43.43 -0.32
CA PRO A 289 -29.10 -44.38 -1.22
C PRO A 289 -30.34 -43.84 -1.99
N SER A 290 -30.42 -44.26 -3.26
CA SER A 290 -31.62 -44.51 -4.10
C SER A 290 -32.81 -43.52 -4.14
N GLY A 291 -33.13 -43.00 -5.33
CA GLY A 291 -34.40 -42.32 -5.62
C GLY A 291 -34.51 -41.77 -7.06
N ALA A 292 -35.58 -42.13 -7.78
CA ALA A 292 -35.89 -41.62 -9.13
C ALA A 292 -36.35 -40.14 -9.11
N ARG A 293 -36.46 -39.35 -10.21
CA ARG A 293 -36.66 -39.62 -11.66
C ARG A 293 -36.31 -38.35 -12.51
N ARG A 294 -36.22 -38.48 -13.85
CA ARG A 294 -36.17 -37.40 -14.90
C ARG A 294 -37.46 -37.48 -15.77
N PRO A 295 -37.72 -36.71 -16.87
CA PRO A 295 -36.94 -35.68 -17.61
C PRO A 295 -37.55 -34.24 -17.42
N LEU A 296 -37.67 -33.22 -18.31
CA LEU A 296 -37.52 -32.96 -19.78
C LEU A 296 -37.17 -31.46 -20.08
N LEU A 297 -36.90 -31.11 -21.35
CA LEU A 297 -36.90 -29.76 -21.99
C LEU A 297 -37.30 -29.92 -23.48
N PRO A 298 -37.93 -28.93 -24.16
CA PRO A 298 -37.24 -27.93 -25.03
C PRO A 298 -38.04 -26.57 -25.11
N GLN A 299 -37.95 -25.58 -26.04
CA GLN A 299 -37.09 -25.20 -27.20
C GLN A 299 -37.25 -23.69 -27.56
N ASP A 300 -36.42 -23.13 -28.47
CA ASP A 300 -36.50 -21.79 -29.13
C ASP A 300 -36.12 -21.91 -30.64
N PRO A 301 -36.53 -21.00 -31.59
CA PRO A 301 -35.59 -19.93 -32.08
C PRO A 301 -36.13 -18.66 -32.87
N LEU A 302 -35.53 -17.46 -32.62
CA LEU A 302 -35.13 -16.36 -33.58
C LEU A 302 -36.17 -15.56 -34.46
N PRO A 303 -35.84 -14.42 -35.15
CA PRO A 303 -35.07 -13.20 -34.74
C PRO A 303 -35.46 -11.79 -35.37
N ALA A 304 -34.82 -10.71 -34.86
CA ALA A 304 -34.27 -9.48 -35.55
C ALA A 304 -35.10 -8.24 -36.04
N ALA A 305 -34.62 -7.02 -35.68
CA ALA A 305 -34.74 -5.71 -36.36
C ALA A 305 -33.74 -4.65 -35.77
N LEU A 306 -33.55 -3.47 -36.39
CA LEU A 306 -32.52 -2.44 -36.03
C LEU A 306 -33.09 -0.99 -35.81
N PRO A 307 -32.35 -0.06 -35.14
CA PRO A 307 -32.80 1.30 -34.77
C PRO A 307 -32.35 2.44 -35.72
N ALA A 308 -32.73 3.70 -35.41
CA ALA A 308 -32.50 4.91 -36.22
C ALA A 308 -31.72 6.05 -35.49
N THR A 309 -31.33 7.09 -36.25
CA THR A 309 -30.29 8.10 -35.93
C THR A 309 -30.82 9.37 -35.22
N LEU A 310 -29.89 10.17 -34.64
CA LEU A 310 -30.12 11.47 -33.98
C LEU A 310 -29.29 12.60 -34.61
N GLU A 311 -29.76 13.84 -34.50
CA GLU A 311 -29.09 15.09 -34.91
C GLU A 311 -28.85 16.02 -33.68
N PRO A 312 -27.68 16.66 -33.51
CA PRO A 312 -27.38 17.57 -32.39
C PRO A 312 -27.59 19.06 -32.74
N ARG A 313 -27.80 19.92 -31.73
CA ARG A 313 -28.20 21.33 -31.94
C ARG A 313 -27.54 22.33 -30.97
N GLU A 314 -26.85 23.33 -31.54
CA GLU A 314 -26.54 24.71 -31.10
C GLU A 314 -26.08 25.05 -29.65
N GLU A 315 -26.37 24.29 -28.60
CA GLU A 315 -26.09 24.72 -27.21
C GLU A 315 -24.59 24.68 -26.85
N VAL A 316 -23.86 23.67 -27.36
CA VAL A 316 -22.42 23.45 -27.13
C VAL A 316 -21.57 24.70 -27.41
N ALA A 317 -21.96 25.51 -28.40
CA ALA A 317 -21.23 26.71 -28.80
C ALA A 317 -21.26 27.85 -27.76
N LYS A 318 -22.18 27.83 -26.79
CA LYS A 318 -22.26 28.83 -25.71
C LYS A 318 -21.54 28.40 -24.44
N GLU A 319 -21.30 27.10 -24.29
CA GLU A 319 -20.59 26.52 -23.15
C GLU A 319 -19.09 26.70 -23.34
N ALA A 320 -18.57 26.35 -24.52
CA ALA A 320 -17.16 26.52 -24.90
C ALA A 320 -16.63 27.96 -24.71
N THR A 321 -17.42 28.99 -25.07
CA THR A 321 -17.01 30.40 -24.87
C THR A 321 -16.85 30.76 -23.40
N ARG A 322 -17.71 30.20 -22.52
CA ARG A 322 -17.66 30.47 -21.07
C ARG A 322 -16.50 29.76 -20.39
N GLU A 323 -16.21 28.52 -20.81
CA GLU A 323 -15.03 27.79 -20.35
C GLU A 323 -13.75 28.56 -20.69
N GLN A 324 -13.67 29.11 -21.91
CA GLN A 324 -12.50 29.87 -22.37
C GLN A 324 -12.32 31.23 -21.67
N GLU A 325 -13.40 31.94 -21.32
CA GLU A 325 -13.34 33.15 -20.49
C GLU A 325 -12.94 32.86 -19.02
N ALA A 326 -13.38 31.72 -18.48
CA ALA A 326 -13.01 31.27 -17.12
C ALA A 326 -11.54 30.82 -17.03
N GLU A 327 -11.00 30.18 -18.08
CA GLU A 327 -9.59 29.78 -18.13
C GLU A 327 -8.65 30.99 -18.17
N VAL A 328 -8.93 31.99 -19.03
CA VAL A 328 -8.14 33.22 -19.15
C VAL A 328 -8.13 34.03 -17.85
N THR A 329 -9.27 34.15 -17.17
CA THR A 329 -9.35 34.89 -15.89
C THR A 329 -8.60 34.17 -14.76
N THR A 330 -8.55 32.84 -14.77
CA THR A 330 -7.77 32.04 -13.82
C THR A 330 -6.26 32.24 -14.00
N GLN A 331 -5.77 32.32 -15.24
CA GLN A 331 -4.34 32.49 -15.54
C GLN A 331 -3.79 33.87 -15.13
N GLU A 332 -4.58 34.94 -15.26
CA GLU A 332 -4.14 36.28 -14.84
C GLU A 332 -4.13 36.42 -13.30
N ALA A 333 -5.07 35.78 -12.59
CA ALA A 333 -5.07 35.70 -11.12
C ALA A 333 -3.81 34.99 -10.59
N GLU A 334 -3.42 33.87 -11.21
CA GLU A 334 -2.17 33.19 -10.91
C GLU A 334 -0.96 34.11 -11.11
N ARG A 335 -0.92 34.85 -12.22
CA ARG A 335 0.19 35.75 -12.56
C ARG A 335 0.40 36.84 -11.50
N LEU A 336 -0.69 37.40 -10.97
CA LEU A 336 -0.67 38.40 -9.89
C LEU A 336 -0.18 37.81 -8.55
N ILE A 337 -0.60 36.58 -8.21
CA ILE A 337 -0.13 35.87 -7.01
C ILE A 337 1.36 35.53 -7.12
N CYS A 338 1.80 35.01 -8.27
CA CYS A 338 3.21 34.72 -8.53
C CYS A 338 4.09 35.98 -8.44
N GLN A 339 3.63 37.10 -9.00
CA GLN A 339 4.38 38.36 -8.98
C GLN A 339 4.45 38.97 -7.58
N SER A 340 3.33 39.09 -6.87
CA SER A 340 3.32 39.60 -5.48
C SER A 340 4.16 38.75 -4.52
N LEU A 341 4.15 37.42 -4.66
CA LEU A 341 5.06 36.54 -3.92
C LEU A 341 6.53 36.78 -4.26
N ALA A 342 6.88 37.00 -5.54
CA ALA A 342 8.26 37.26 -5.95
C ALA A 342 8.76 38.65 -5.51
N ASP A 343 7.88 39.64 -5.39
CA ASP A 343 8.21 41.01 -5.00
C ASP A 343 8.25 41.23 -3.48
N LEU A 344 7.37 40.58 -2.71
CA LEU A 344 7.29 40.75 -1.25
C LEU A 344 8.19 39.78 -0.48
N CYS A 345 8.26 38.51 -0.89
CA CYS A 345 9.01 37.49 -0.15
C CYS A 345 10.51 37.49 -0.49
N THR A 346 11.30 37.08 0.49
CA THR A 346 12.62 36.46 0.26
C THR A 346 12.46 35.21 -0.59
N GLU A 347 13.46 34.90 -1.43
CA GLU A 347 13.41 33.79 -2.37
C GLU A 347 13.01 32.43 -1.74
N PRO A 348 13.48 32.04 -0.53
CA PRO A 348 13.04 30.79 0.09
C PRO A 348 11.55 30.77 0.45
N ALA A 349 11.00 31.88 0.92
CA ALA A 349 9.56 32.00 1.23
C ALA A 349 8.72 32.03 -0.04
N ALA A 350 9.16 32.74 -1.09
CA ALA A 350 8.51 32.73 -2.40
C ALA A 350 8.39 31.30 -2.95
N ARG A 351 9.49 30.53 -2.96
CA ARG A 351 9.50 29.12 -3.42
C ARG A 351 8.57 28.22 -2.61
N LEU A 352 8.44 28.42 -1.30
CA LEU A 352 7.50 27.65 -0.45
C LEU A 352 6.03 27.95 -0.82
N CYS A 353 5.66 29.22 -1.00
CA CYS A 353 4.31 29.60 -1.40
C CYS A 353 3.99 29.13 -2.84
N LEU A 354 4.94 29.24 -3.77
CA LEU A 354 4.78 28.77 -5.15
C LEU A 354 4.61 27.24 -5.24
N ASN A 355 5.27 26.47 -4.37
CA ASN A 355 5.04 25.02 -4.28
C ASN A 355 3.61 24.68 -3.79
N GLU A 356 3.05 25.45 -2.85
CA GLU A 356 1.66 25.29 -2.43
C GLU A 356 0.67 25.74 -3.52
N LEU A 357 0.98 26.81 -4.29
CA LEU A 357 0.20 27.23 -5.45
C LEU A 357 0.21 26.14 -6.56
N ALA A 358 1.33 25.47 -6.78
CA ALA A 358 1.42 24.34 -7.72
C ALA A 358 0.59 23.11 -7.30
N VAL A 359 0.17 23.01 -6.03
CA VAL A 359 -0.83 22.03 -5.57
C VAL A 359 -2.25 22.53 -5.86
N VAL A 360 -2.52 23.82 -5.70
CA VAL A 360 -3.80 24.46 -6.09
C VAL A 360 -4.08 24.22 -7.58
N GLN A 361 -3.14 24.54 -8.47
CA GLN A 361 -3.26 24.31 -9.93
C GLN A 361 -3.69 22.89 -10.34
N ARG A 362 -3.46 21.89 -9.49
CA ARG A 362 -3.66 20.45 -9.78
C ARG A 362 -4.81 19.83 -8.99
N SER A 363 -5.58 20.64 -8.26
CA SER A 363 -6.61 20.18 -7.33
C SER A 363 -7.99 20.72 -7.66
N VAL A 364 -9.03 19.91 -7.44
CA VAL A 364 -10.42 20.38 -7.42
C VAL A 364 -10.73 20.95 -6.03
N HIS A 365 -11.40 22.08 -5.98
CA HIS A 365 -11.73 22.81 -4.75
C HIS A 365 -13.24 22.95 -4.60
N LEU A 366 -13.73 22.82 -3.37
CA LEU A 366 -15.09 23.23 -3.01
C LEU A 366 -14.99 24.38 -1.99
N MET A 367 -15.71 25.47 -2.22
CA MET A 367 -15.68 26.67 -1.39
C MET A 367 -17.09 27.07 -0.95
N GLY A 368 -17.24 27.38 0.34
CA GLY A 368 -18.46 27.92 0.93
C GLY A 368 -18.14 29.18 1.74
N THR A 369 -18.87 30.26 1.46
CA THR A 369 -18.68 31.56 2.11
C THR A 369 -19.62 31.72 3.31
N ASN A 370 -19.06 32.21 4.41
CA ASN A 370 -19.79 32.77 5.55
C ASN A 370 -19.23 34.18 5.82
N GLU A 371 -19.96 35.03 6.55
CA GLU A 371 -19.82 36.50 6.53
C GLU A 371 -18.37 37.03 6.61
N HIS A 372 -17.48 36.39 7.37
CA HIS A 372 -16.06 36.75 7.49
C HIS A 372 -15.07 35.57 7.28
N THR A 373 -15.54 34.40 6.81
CA THR A 373 -14.72 33.18 6.68
C THR A 373 -15.10 32.36 5.46
N VAL A 374 -14.09 31.90 4.71
CA VAL A 374 -14.26 30.90 3.65
C VAL A 374 -13.93 29.53 4.20
N HIS A 375 -14.84 28.58 4.03
CA HIS A 375 -14.57 27.16 4.20
C HIS A 375 -14.15 26.60 2.84
N ILE A 376 -12.95 26.02 2.77
CA ILE A 376 -12.40 25.44 1.54
C ILE A 376 -12.00 23.99 1.79
N GLN A 377 -12.50 23.08 0.98
CA GLN A 377 -12.11 21.67 1.01
C GLN A 377 -11.11 21.39 -0.10
N LEU A 378 -9.98 20.77 0.28
CA LEU A 378 -8.84 20.54 -0.61
C LEU A 378 -8.37 19.09 -0.47
N LEU A 379 -8.70 18.29 -1.48
CA LEU A 379 -8.54 16.83 -1.58
C LEU A 379 -9.30 16.01 -0.52
N GLU A 380 -9.07 16.20 0.79
CA GLU A 380 -9.68 15.37 1.84
C GLU A 380 -10.28 16.16 3.02
N ASP A 381 -9.61 17.20 3.55
CA ASP A 381 -10.07 17.99 4.70
C ASP A 381 -10.70 19.34 4.33
N THR A 382 -11.72 19.76 5.10
CA THR A 382 -12.29 21.13 5.06
C THR A 382 -11.53 22.05 6.02
N GLN A 383 -10.93 23.12 5.49
CA GLN A 383 -10.17 24.10 6.26
C GLN A 383 -10.89 25.46 6.26
N THR A 384 -10.76 26.20 7.37
CA THR A 384 -11.32 27.56 7.49
C THR A 384 -10.21 28.59 7.26
N VAL A 385 -10.48 29.56 6.38
CA VAL A 385 -9.63 30.71 6.06
C VAL A 385 -10.35 31.99 6.47
N ARG A 386 -9.67 32.87 7.21
CA ARG A 386 -10.14 34.23 7.53
C ARG A 386 -9.65 35.22 6.48
N LEU A 387 -10.55 36.07 5.99
CA LEU A 387 -10.26 37.05 4.93
C LEU A 387 -9.75 38.42 5.45
N ARG A 388 -9.71 38.64 6.77
CA ARG A 388 -9.20 39.88 7.39
C ARG A 388 -8.20 39.57 8.50
N GLY A 389 -7.12 40.35 8.54
CA GLY A 389 -6.01 40.18 9.49
C GLY A 389 -4.91 39.24 8.96
N PRO A 390 -3.86 38.99 9.76
CA PRO A 390 -2.75 38.13 9.37
C PRO A 390 -3.21 36.69 9.06
N SER A 391 -2.35 35.98 8.30
CA SER A 391 -2.56 34.70 7.59
C SER A 391 -3.03 33.51 8.44
N SER A 392 -4.27 33.60 8.94
CA SER A 392 -4.91 32.62 9.82
C SER A 392 -5.79 31.62 9.07
N CYS A 393 -5.14 30.71 8.33
CA CYS A 393 -5.75 29.42 7.98
C CYS A 393 -5.50 28.40 9.11
N THR A 394 -6.42 27.46 9.28
CA THR A 394 -6.35 26.40 10.29
C THR A 394 -5.35 25.28 9.96
N CYS A 395 -4.81 25.23 8.74
CA CYS A 395 -3.93 24.14 8.31
C CYS A 395 -2.48 24.23 8.83
N TYR A 396 -1.81 23.07 8.89
CA TYR A 396 -0.43 22.92 9.38
C TYR A 396 0.59 23.88 8.74
N PHE A 397 0.54 24.10 7.42
CA PHE A 397 1.48 25.01 6.74
C PHE A 397 1.36 26.46 7.25
N SER A 398 0.12 26.95 7.41
CA SER A 398 -0.17 28.30 7.91
C SER A 398 0.30 28.45 9.37
N GLN A 399 0.09 27.42 10.20
CA GLN A 399 0.51 27.43 11.60
C GLN A 399 2.05 27.41 11.74
N MET A 400 2.75 26.60 10.95
CA MET A 400 4.21 26.42 11.05
C MET A 400 5.02 27.55 10.43
N PHE A 401 4.66 28.00 9.21
CA PHE A 401 5.48 28.95 8.45
C PHE A 401 4.95 30.39 8.53
N GLN A 402 3.68 30.56 8.91
CA GLN A 402 2.93 31.83 8.87
C GLN A 402 2.88 32.48 7.46
N LEU A 403 3.21 31.70 6.43
CA LEU A 403 3.18 32.07 5.02
C LEU A 403 1.84 31.65 4.37
N PRO A 404 1.46 32.28 3.23
CA PRO A 404 0.34 31.84 2.40
C PRO A 404 0.39 30.34 2.06
N CYS A 405 -0.55 29.59 2.64
CA CYS A 405 -0.75 28.16 2.35
C CYS A 405 -1.69 27.97 1.15
N ARG A 406 -1.74 26.76 0.56
CA ARG A 406 -2.64 26.43 -0.55
C ARG A 406 -4.10 26.84 -0.35
N HIS A 407 -4.62 26.75 0.88
CA HIS A 407 -6.00 27.13 1.18
C HIS A 407 -6.24 28.64 1.05
N LEU A 408 -5.27 29.47 1.43
CA LEU A 408 -5.33 30.93 1.25
C LEU A 408 -5.07 31.31 -0.22
N LEU A 409 -4.12 30.64 -0.87
CA LEU A 409 -3.75 30.86 -2.26
C LEU A 409 -4.89 30.48 -3.22
N ALA A 410 -5.61 29.39 -2.98
CA ALA A 410 -6.79 29.00 -3.76
C ALA A 410 -7.94 30.01 -3.64
N VAL A 411 -8.18 30.54 -2.43
CA VAL A 411 -9.18 31.61 -2.23
C VAL A 411 -8.78 32.89 -2.96
N LEU A 412 -7.52 33.33 -2.82
CA LEU A 412 -6.98 34.48 -3.57
C LEU A 412 -7.10 34.30 -5.09
N ASN A 413 -6.77 33.11 -5.61
CA ASN A 413 -6.86 32.78 -7.03
C ASN A 413 -8.31 32.80 -7.53
N SER A 414 -9.27 32.40 -6.70
CA SER A 414 -10.71 32.47 -7.01
C SER A 414 -11.31 33.88 -6.89
N GLU A 415 -10.71 34.76 -6.08
CA GLU A 415 -11.13 36.15 -5.92
C GLU A 415 -10.41 37.12 -6.87
N GLY A 416 -9.45 36.64 -7.67
CA GLY A 416 -8.65 37.47 -8.57
C GLY A 416 -7.70 38.43 -7.87
N LYS A 417 -7.16 38.05 -6.69
CA LYS A 417 -6.39 38.93 -5.80
C LYS A 417 -4.95 38.48 -5.59
N ASP A 418 -4.08 39.45 -5.40
CA ASP A 418 -2.67 39.30 -5.05
C ASP A 418 -2.46 39.07 -3.53
N VAL A 419 -1.20 38.85 -3.14
CA VAL A 419 -0.83 38.64 -1.73
C VAL A 419 -0.50 39.98 -1.07
N GLU A 420 -1.39 40.46 -0.20
CA GLU A 420 -1.15 41.67 0.62
C GLU A 420 0.09 41.51 1.54
N PRO A 421 0.94 42.55 1.73
CA PRO A 421 2.14 42.51 2.58
C PRO A 421 1.87 42.06 4.02
N GLU A 422 0.73 42.46 4.60
CA GLU A 422 0.30 42.13 5.97
C GLU A 422 0.06 40.61 6.19
N ARG A 423 0.01 39.83 5.11
CA ARG A 423 -0.15 38.35 5.14
C ARG A 423 1.20 37.62 5.18
N ILE A 424 2.32 38.34 5.11
CA ILE A 424 3.68 37.82 5.14
C ILE A 424 4.38 38.34 6.41
N PRO A 425 4.96 37.47 7.27
CA PRO A 425 5.74 37.91 8.42
C PRO A 425 6.95 38.78 8.02
N VAL A 426 7.32 39.76 8.85
CA VAL A 426 8.44 40.69 8.57
C VAL A 426 9.77 39.97 8.31
N GLN A 427 10.03 38.86 9.01
CA GLN A 427 11.23 38.03 8.82
C GLN A 427 11.37 37.42 7.41
N TRP A 428 10.27 37.33 6.65
CA TRP A 428 10.24 36.79 5.30
C TRP A 428 10.24 37.88 4.22
N HIS A 429 10.18 39.17 4.58
CA HIS A 429 10.14 40.27 3.64
C HIS A 429 11.49 40.51 2.94
N LYS A 430 11.42 40.81 1.64
CA LYS A 430 12.55 41.13 0.76
C LYS A 430 13.27 42.40 1.25
N GLY A 431 14.42 42.23 1.91
CA GLY A 431 15.23 43.31 2.50
C GLY A 431 15.11 43.50 4.03
N GLY A 432 14.28 42.68 4.71
CA GLY A 432 13.98 42.81 6.14
C GLY A 432 14.94 42.13 7.13
N GLY A 433 16.25 42.08 6.87
CA GLY A 433 17.21 41.42 7.79
C GLY A 433 18.69 41.62 7.43
N PRO A 434 19.62 41.51 8.39
CA PRO A 434 21.01 41.95 8.22
C PRO A 434 21.84 40.99 7.35
N SER A 435 22.50 41.55 6.33
CA SER A 435 23.46 40.84 5.47
C SER A 435 24.88 40.89 6.05
N PRO A 436 25.60 39.76 6.14
CA PRO A 436 27.04 39.71 5.96
C PRO A 436 27.39 39.91 4.47
N PRO A 437 28.57 40.46 4.13
CA PRO A 437 28.93 40.75 2.73
C PRO A 437 29.40 39.50 1.96
N GLY A 438 28.97 39.37 0.71
CA GLY A 438 29.41 38.30 -0.19
C GLY A 438 28.52 38.13 -1.42
N GLN A 439 28.73 38.94 -2.46
CA GLN A 439 28.07 38.72 -3.76
C GLN A 439 28.75 37.54 -4.50
N ALA A 440 27.99 36.50 -4.81
CA ALA A 440 28.32 35.52 -5.84
C ALA A 440 27.02 35.10 -6.54
N SER A 441 26.97 35.28 -7.86
CA SER A 441 25.76 35.12 -8.67
C SER A 441 25.24 33.67 -8.70
N THR A 442 23.92 33.50 -8.78
CA THR A 442 23.27 32.19 -9.04
C THR A 442 23.60 31.62 -10.43
N ASP A 443 24.11 32.45 -11.34
CA ASP A 443 24.42 32.11 -12.74
C ASP A 443 25.51 31.03 -12.88
N GLY A 444 26.48 30.99 -11.94
CA GLY A 444 27.59 30.04 -11.98
C GLY A 444 27.17 28.56 -11.92
N LEU A 445 25.99 28.25 -11.38
CA LEU A 445 25.47 26.88 -11.33
C LEU A 445 25.10 26.35 -12.73
N LEU A 446 24.67 27.23 -13.65
CA LEU A 446 24.42 26.88 -15.05
C LEU A 446 25.70 26.83 -15.90
N GLU A 447 26.82 27.35 -15.40
CA GLU A 447 28.12 27.32 -16.09
C GLU A 447 28.93 26.08 -15.69
N VAL A 448 28.96 25.74 -14.39
CA VAL A 448 29.56 24.49 -13.87
C VAL A 448 28.88 23.24 -14.46
N LEU A 449 27.57 23.27 -14.68
CA LEU A 449 26.84 22.18 -15.36
C LEU A 449 27.12 22.08 -16.88
N ARG A 450 27.89 23.00 -17.46
CA ARG A 450 28.27 23.03 -18.89
C ARG A 450 29.77 22.85 -19.16
N SER A 451 30.64 23.05 -18.17
CA SER A 451 32.08 22.83 -18.30
C SER A 451 32.46 21.34 -18.32
N SER A 452 33.63 21.02 -18.90
CA SER A 452 34.11 19.64 -19.03
C SER A 452 34.62 19.06 -17.71
N TRP A 453 33.88 18.10 -17.18
CA TRP A 453 34.14 17.32 -15.96
C TRP A 453 35.62 16.96 -15.72
N ASP A 454 36.17 17.36 -14.56
CA ASP A 454 37.36 16.75 -13.96
C ASP A 454 37.04 16.26 -12.53
N GLU A 455 37.47 15.04 -12.20
CA GLU A 455 36.69 14.18 -11.32
C GLU A 455 36.97 14.35 -9.82
N LEU A 456 37.88 15.24 -9.43
CA LEU A 456 38.36 15.39 -8.04
C LEU A 456 38.29 16.81 -7.50
N LEU A 457 38.69 17.82 -8.29
CA LEU A 457 38.72 19.21 -7.82
C LEU A 457 37.31 19.79 -7.66
N ASP A 458 36.42 19.54 -8.63
CA ASP A 458 35.04 20.01 -8.62
C ASP A 458 34.23 19.41 -7.47
N LYS A 459 34.51 18.15 -7.07
CA LYS A 459 33.85 17.52 -5.91
C LYS A 459 34.16 18.28 -4.61
N TYR A 460 35.39 18.75 -4.40
CA TYR A 460 35.74 19.54 -3.23
C TYR A 460 35.08 20.92 -3.25
N LEU A 461 35.10 21.60 -4.40
CA LEU A 461 34.49 22.92 -4.55
C LEU A 461 32.96 22.87 -4.38
N ALA A 462 32.29 21.89 -4.99
CA ALA A 462 30.86 21.68 -4.84
C ALA A 462 30.47 21.34 -3.39
N VAL A 463 31.23 20.47 -2.71
CA VAL A 463 30.99 20.16 -1.29
C VAL A 463 31.22 21.38 -0.40
N SER A 464 32.25 22.19 -0.66
CA SER A 464 32.52 23.43 0.08
C SER A 464 31.39 24.45 -0.10
N PHE A 465 30.89 24.62 -1.33
CA PHE A 465 29.78 25.52 -1.64
C PHE A 465 28.46 25.05 -1.01
N LEU A 466 28.13 23.76 -1.14
CA LEU A 466 26.97 23.14 -0.47
C LEU A 466 27.06 23.28 1.05
N THR A 467 28.24 23.10 1.64
CA THR A 467 28.44 23.25 3.10
C THR A 467 28.20 24.69 3.54
N ALA A 468 28.66 25.69 2.79
CA ALA A 468 28.42 27.09 3.07
C ALA A 468 26.93 27.47 2.95
N GLU A 469 26.25 27.04 1.89
CA GLU A 469 24.83 27.34 1.67
C GLU A 469 23.92 26.59 2.66
N ILE A 470 24.22 25.32 2.98
CA ILE A 470 23.55 24.60 4.07
C ILE A 470 23.74 25.33 5.40
N SER A 471 24.96 25.77 5.72
CA SER A 471 25.22 26.54 6.95
C SER A 471 24.40 27.85 6.98
N ARG A 472 24.33 28.57 5.85
CA ARG A 472 23.52 29.79 5.69
C ARG A 472 22.02 29.53 5.92
N LEU A 473 21.50 28.42 5.41
CA LEU A 473 20.10 28.01 5.58
C LEU A 473 19.80 27.52 7.00
N LEU A 474 20.75 26.84 7.67
CA LEU A 474 20.60 26.40 9.06
C LEU A 474 20.58 27.61 10.03
N CYS A 475 21.37 28.65 9.76
CA CYS A 475 21.29 29.94 10.48
C CYS A 475 19.97 30.71 10.28
N GLN A 476 19.08 30.25 9.38
CA GLN A 476 17.78 30.86 9.09
C GLN A 476 16.58 30.01 9.56
N CYS A 477 16.81 28.93 10.30
CA CYS A 477 15.74 28.06 10.82
C CYS A 477 15.66 28.05 12.35
N SER A 478 14.48 27.72 12.90
CA SER A 478 14.29 27.52 14.35
C SER A 478 14.93 26.22 14.82
N GLN A 479 15.29 26.13 16.10
CA GLN A 479 15.95 24.95 16.69
C GLN A 479 15.17 23.64 16.44
N GLU A 480 13.84 23.66 16.55
CA GLU A 480 13.01 22.47 16.32
C GLU A 480 13.03 21.99 14.87
N GLU A 481 13.05 22.92 13.91
CA GLU A 481 13.14 22.59 12.48
C GLU A 481 14.58 22.26 12.06
N PHE A 482 15.59 22.85 12.71
CA PHE A 482 16.99 22.41 12.64
C PHE A 482 17.10 20.94 13.04
N ASP A 483 16.65 20.58 14.25
CA ASP A 483 16.78 19.22 14.78
C ASP A 483 15.99 18.20 13.94
N ARG A 484 14.82 18.59 13.41
CA ARG A 484 14.03 17.77 12.49
C ARG A 484 14.73 17.57 11.14
N ARG A 485 15.23 18.63 10.50
CA ARG A 485 15.91 18.54 9.19
C ARG A 485 17.25 17.85 9.30
N TYR A 486 18.00 18.12 10.37
CA TYR A 486 19.25 17.43 10.70
C TYR A 486 19.00 15.94 10.96
N SER A 487 17.97 15.57 11.70
CA SER A 487 17.56 14.17 11.87
C SER A 487 17.16 13.52 10.54
N THR A 488 16.45 14.24 9.67
CA THR A 488 16.05 13.73 8.33
C THR A 488 17.26 13.54 7.41
N LEU A 489 18.21 14.47 7.41
CA LEU A 489 19.47 14.36 6.67
C LEU A 489 20.36 13.24 7.23
N ARG A 490 20.36 13.02 8.55
CA ARG A 490 21.03 11.89 9.19
C ARG A 490 20.37 10.56 8.82
N GLU A 491 19.03 10.47 8.83
CA GLU A 491 18.29 9.28 8.35
C GLU A 491 18.61 8.95 6.88
N LEU A 492 18.74 9.97 6.02
CA LEU A 492 19.15 9.80 4.62
C LEU A 492 20.62 9.35 4.50
N ALA A 493 21.54 9.98 5.23
CA ALA A 493 22.96 9.58 5.26
C ALA A 493 23.12 8.13 5.77
N ASP A 494 22.49 7.80 6.90
CA ASP A 494 22.47 6.45 7.49
C ASP A 494 21.94 5.40 6.49
N SER A 495 21.04 5.78 5.57
CA SER A 495 20.53 4.91 4.50
C SER A 495 21.47 4.71 3.31
N TRP A 496 22.44 5.62 3.09
CA TRP A 496 23.37 5.59 1.96
C TRP A 496 24.76 5.07 2.32
N ILE A 497 25.30 5.46 3.48
CA ILE A 497 26.68 5.13 3.90
C ILE A 497 26.74 4.30 5.19
N GLY A 498 25.58 3.86 5.71
CA GLY A 498 25.47 3.19 6.99
C GLY A 498 25.55 4.17 8.18
N PRO A 499 25.38 3.69 9.43
CA PRO A 499 25.19 4.57 10.58
C PRO A 499 26.37 5.54 10.76
N TYR A 500 26.10 6.85 10.67
CA TYR A 500 27.08 7.92 10.64
C TYR A 500 28.03 7.90 11.85
N VAL A 501 27.54 7.41 13.00
CA VAL A 501 28.30 7.20 14.24
C VAL A 501 29.45 6.18 14.09
N GLN A 502 29.45 5.34 13.05
CA GLN A 502 30.51 4.37 12.75
C GLN A 502 31.53 4.90 11.73
N LEU A 503 31.27 6.05 11.09
CA LEU A 503 32.23 6.74 10.22
C LEU A 503 33.14 7.64 11.05
N LYS A 504 34.30 7.10 11.44
CA LYS A 504 35.44 7.94 11.84
C LYS A 504 36.03 8.61 10.60
N LEU A 505 35.69 9.89 10.43
CA LEU A 505 36.55 10.88 9.78
C LEU A 505 37.62 11.34 10.80
#